data_AF-A0A8T4FA63-F1
#
_entry.id   AF-A0A8T4FA63-F1
#
_cell.length_a   1.000
_cell.length_b   1.000
_cell.length_c   1.000
_cell.angle_alpha   90.00
_cell.angle_beta   90.00
_cell.angle_gamma   90.00
#
_symmetry.space_group_name_H-M   'P 1'
#
loop_
_entity.id
_entity.type
_entity.pdbx_description
1 polymer ?
#
loop_
_entity_poly.entity_id
_entity_poly.type
_entity_poly.pdbx_seq_one_letter_code
_entity_poly.pdbx_strand_id
1 'polypeptide(L)'
;MLSPRAQHFLTTTARWTTPTSVHEIRRSPRAVDASGAQVDVPAGAVSAMTDFELAYGGLTYSLWNHDIAFGLDNDPTVYQTPEGWSFVGGLDGAWANSIDVLLDGRSGLTLPDAPLRILNRSIDQRLESDALLATVSRWPHATWHIPAPRATPPTLDETVPSALIVERASSVSDTLPPFAPEASGPGDLWWYDETSAVHLTLHDWWTHPHDIWTVRALSKNLHTRNYLIARLPYALPTHAFTATIWCLLCDHHTPPGTPCPA
;
A
#
# COMPACT_ATOMS: atom_id res chain seq x y z
N MET A 1 8.38 -14.86 0.71
CA MET A 1 7.54 -15.95 1.28
C MET A 1 6.49 -15.28 2.14
N LEU A 2 5.23 -15.43 1.75
CA LEU A 2 4.08 -14.79 2.40
C LEU A 2 3.79 -15.44 3.77
N SER A 3 3.33 -14.61 4.70
CA SER A 3 2.85 -14.97 6.03
C SER A 3 1.59 -15.84 5.94
N PRO A 4 1.24 -16.59 7.00
CA PRO A 4 -0.01 -17.34 7.05
C PRO A 4 -1.25 -16.47 6.84
N ARG A 5 -1.21 -15.20 7.27
CA ARG A 5 -2.27 -14.21 7.07
C ARG A 5 -2.47 -13.92 5.58
N ALA A 6 -1.39 -13.58 4.87
CA ALA A 6 -1.43 -13.31 3.44
C ALA A 6 -1.84 -14.55 2.63
N GLN A 7 -1.35 -15.73 2.99
CA GLN A 7 -1.79 -16.98 2.38
C GLN A 7 -3.28 -17.22 2.59
N HIS A 8 -3.78 -17.05 3.82
CA HIS A 8 -5.20 -17.21 4.13
C HIS A 8 -6.07 -16.22 3.32
N PHE A 9 -5.67 -14.95 3.28
CA PHE A 9 -6.32 -13.94 2.45
C PHE A 9 -6.43 -14.41 0.99
N LEU A 10 -5.31 -14.76 0.35
CA LEU A 10 -5.31 -15.23 -1.04
C LEU A 10 -6.18 -16.47 -1.25
N THR A 11 -6.19 -17.43 -0.32
CA THR A 11 -7.04 -18.63 -0.46
C THR A 11 -8.54 -18.35 -0.33
N THR A 12 -8.92 -17.22 0.27
CA THR A 12 -10.32 -16.91 0.58
C THR A 12 -10.92 -15.83 -0.31
N THR A 13 -10.12 -14.87 -0.78
CA THR A 13 -10.59 -13.72 -1.54
C THR A 13 -10.14 -13.74 -2.99
N ALA A 14 -8.99 -14.35 -3.29
CA ALA A 14 -8.43 -14.30 -4.62
C ALA A 14 -8.97 -15.37 -5.57
N ARG A 15 -8.96 -15.01 -6.85
CA ARG A 15 -9.21 -15.88 -7.99
C ARG A 15 -8.00 -15.86 -8.90
N TRP A 16 -7.77 -16.99 -9.56
CA TRP A 16 -6.69 -17.15 -10.51
C TRP A 16 -7.28 -17.38 -11.90
N THR A 17 -6.90 -16.53 -12.84
CA THR A 17 -7.17 -16.72 -14.28
C THR A 17 -5.90 -17.26 -14.97
N THR A 18 -6.01 -17.55 -16.26
CA THR A 18 -4.86 -18.01 -17.04
C THR A 18 -3.83 -16.87 -17.16
N PRO A 19 -2.58 -17.06 -16.70
CA PRO A 19 -1.52 -16.08 -16.86
C PRO A 19 -1.06 -15.96 -18.31
N THR A 20 -0.34 -14.88 -18.64
CA THR A 20 0.36 -14.78 -19.92
C THR A 20 1.40 -15.90 -19.99
N SER A 21 1.42 -16.66 -21.08
CA SER A 21 2.31 -17.81 -21.16
C SER A 21 3.79 -17.38 -21.28
N VAL A 22 4.69 -18.10 -20.62
CA VAL A 22 6.15 -17.87 -20.75
C VAL A 22 6.62 -17.95 -22.21
N HIS A 23 5.97 -18.79 -23.02
CA HIS A 23 6.26 -18.87 -24.44
C HIS A 23 5.95 -17.55 -25.16
N GLU A 24 4.83 -16.92 -24.85
CA GLU A 24 4.40 -15.65 -25.44
C GLU A 24 5.32 -14.49 -25.04
N ILE A 25 5.67 -14.40 -23.76
CA ILE A 25 6.63 -13.41 -23.24
C ILE A 25 7.97 -13.50 -23.98
N ARG A 26 8.45 -14.73 -24.23
CA ARG A 26 9.73 -14.97 -24.93
C ARG A 26 9.64 -14.76 -26.44
N ARG A 27 8.47 -14.95 -27.03
CA ARG A 27 8.28 -14.88 -28.48
C ARG A 27 8.31 -13.45 -29.00
N SER A 28 7.74 -12.52 -28.25
CA SER A 28 7.52 -11.14 -28.71
C SER A 28 7.76 -10.08 -27.63
N PRO A 29 8.87 -10.11 -26.87
CA PRO A 29 9.13 -9.06 -25.89
C PRO A 29 9.37 -7.72 -26.58
N ARG A 30 8.87 -6.63 -25.98
CA ARG A 30 9.06 -5.27 -26.49
C ARG A 30 9.70 -4.40 -25.41
N ALA A 31 10.43 -3.38 -25.85
CA ALA A 31 10.96 -2.34 -24.99
C ALA A 31 10.74 -0.97 -25.62
N VAL A 32 10.30 -0.02 -24.79
CA VAL A 32 10.02 1.36 -25.16
C VAL A 32 10.83 2.27 -24.26
N ASP A 33 11.65 3.14 -24.85
CA ASP A 33 12.46 4.11 -24.09
C ASP A 33 11.62 5.30 -23.58
N ALA A 34 12.26 6.21 -22.85
CA ALA A 34 11.60 7.38 -22.28
C ALA A 34 11.05 8.38 -23.33
N SER A 35 11.46 8.25 -24.60
CA SER A 35 10.94 9.06 -25.71
C SER A 35 9.73 8.42 -26.40
N GLY A 36 9.36 7.20 -26.02
CA GLY A 36 8.34 6.42 -26.70
C GLY A 36 8.85 5.62 -27.90
N ALA A 37 10.17 5.58 -28.13
CA ALA A 37 10.76 4.83 -29.23
C ALA A 37 10.96 3.36 -28.84
N GLN A 38 10.70 2.44 -29.79
CA GLN A 38 11.00 1.03 -29.60
C GLN A 38 12.51 0.81 -29.66
N VAL A 39 13.06 0.10 -28.68
CA VAL A 39 14.49 -0.20 -28.55
C VAL A 39 14.75 -1.68 -28.28
N ASP A 40 16.02 -2.07 -28.21
CA ASP A 40 16.42 -3.42 -27.83
C ASP A 40 15.95 -3.74 -26.40
N VAL A 41 15.47 -4.97 -26.21
CA VAL A 41 14.99 -5.43 -24.92
C VAL A 41 16.16 -5.49 -23.92
N PRO A 42 16.07 -4.78 -22.78
CA PRO A 42 17.16 -4.73 -21.82
C PRO A 42 17.39 -6.10 -21.17
N ALA A 43 18.63 -6.36 -20.78
CA ALA A 43 19.00 -7.59 -20.10
C ALA A 43 18.14 -7.81 -18.84
N GLY A 44 17.65 -9.03 -18.65
CA GLY A 44 16.83 -9.41 -17.51
C GLY A 44 15.32 -9.12 -17.66
N ALA A 45 14.87 -8.31 -18.63
CA ALA A 45 13.45 -7.99 -18.78
C ALA A 45 12.55 -9.21 -18.99
N VAL A 46 12.94 -10.10 -19.91
CA VAL A 46 12.18 -11.34 -20.19
C VAL A 46 12.12 -12.23 -18.95
N SER A 47 13.21 -12.32 -18.18
CA SER A 47 13.24 -13.10 -16.94
C SER A 47 12.33 -12.48 -15.88
N ALA A 48 12.41 -11.17 -15.65
CA ALA A 48 11.58 -10.47 -14.67
C ALA A 48 10.07 -10.61 -14.98
N MET A 49 9.68 -10.41 -16.24
CA MET A 49 8.29 -10.61 -16.69
C MET A 49 7.83 -12.06 -16.51
N THR A 50 8.71 -13.03 -16.83
CA THR A 50 8.42 -14.47 -16.65
C THR A 50 8.24 -14.82 -15.18
N ASP A 51 9.16 -14.39 -14.32
CA ASP A 51 9.15 -14.66 -12.88
C ASP A 51 7.92 -14.02 -12.23
N PHE A 52 7.56 -12.81 -12.67
CA PHE A 52 6.34 -12.13 -12.24
C PHE A 52 5.07 -12.91 -12.64
N GLU A 53 4.92 -13.31 -13.90
CA GLU A 53 3.75 -14.07 -14.37
C GLU A 53 3.64 -15.44 -13.70
N LEU A 54 4.76 -16.12 -13.48
CA LEU A 54 4.75 -17.41 -12.76
C LEU A 54 4.32 -17.26 -11.29
N ALA A 55 4.61 -16.13 -10.66
CA ALA A 55 4.31 -15.89 -9.25
C ALA A 55 2.91 -15.28 -9.02
N TYR A 56 2.49 -14.34 -9.87
CA TYR A 56 1.31 -13.50 -9.64
C TYR A 56 0.38 -13.41 -10.85
N GLY A 57 0.75 -13.98 -11.99
CA GLY A 57 -0.04 -13.91 -13.21
C GLY A 57 -1.45 -14.47 -13.05
N GLY A 58 -2.45 -13.68 -13.44
CA GLY A 58 -3.86 -14.03 -13.34
C GLY A 58 -4.44 -13.90 -11.92
N LEU A 59 -3.68 -13.43 -10.94
CA LEU A 59 -4.18 -13.16 -9.60
C LEU A 59 -5.15 -11.98 -9.63
N THR A 60 -6.37 -12.18 -9.13
CA THR A 60 -7.39 -11.13 -8.99
C THR A 60 -8.06 -11.22 -7.63
N TYR A 61 -8.34 -10.09 -6.99
CA TYR A 61 -9.14 -10.04 -5.76
C TYR A 61 -9.77 -8.67 -5.59
N SER A 62 -10.84 -8.62 -4.80
CA SER A 62 -11.47 -7.36 -4.40
C SER A 62 -11.04 -7.02 -2.98
N LEU A 63 -10.46 -5.85 -2.80
CA LEU A 63 -10.22 -5.25 -1.49
C LEU A 63 -11.22 -4.11 -1.32
N TRP A 64 -12.26 -4.39 -0.53
CA TRP A 64 -13.44 -3.52 -0.37
C TRP A 64 -14.16 -3.28 -1.70
N ASN A 65 -14.25 -2.03 -2.17
CA ASN A 65 -14.90 -1.64 -3.42
C ASN A 65 -13.89 -1.47 -4.58
N HIS A 66 -12.67 -1.99 -4.43
CA HIS A 66 -11.63 -1.91 -5.45
C HIS A 66 -11.19 -3.31 -5.87
N ASP A 67 -11.25 -3.56 -7.17
CA ASP A 67 -10.67 -4.76 -7.77
C ASP A 67 -9.20 -4.51 -8.08
N ILE A 68 -8.38 -5.51 -7.74
CA ILE A 68 -6.95 -5.56 -8.02
C ILE A 68 -6.69 -6.79 -8.88
N ALA A 69 -5.88 -6.62 -9.92
CA ALA A 69 -5.50 -7.68 -10.84
C ALA A 69 -3.99 -7.63 -11.11
N PHE A 70 -3.35 -8.79 -11.20
CA PHE A 70 -1.95 -8.96 -11.57
C PHE A 70 -1.82 -9.84 -12.80
N GLY A 71 -0.91 -9.45 -13.70
CA GLY A 71 -0.68 -10.07 -15.00
C GLY A 71 -0.25 -9.02 -16.02
N LEU A 72 0.46 -9.46 -17.05
CA LEU A 72 0.88 -8.66 -18.20
C LEU A 72 -0.25 -8.47 -19.23
N ASP A 73 -1.37 -9.19 -19.10
CA ASP A 73 -2.52 -9.17 -20.03
C ASP A 73 -2.11 -9.33 -21.50
N ASN A 74 -1.18 -10.26 -21.77
CA ASN A 74 -0.61 -10.52 -23.10
C ASN A 74 0.15 -9.31 -23.72
N ASP A 75 0.58 -8.36 -22.91
CA ASP A 75 1.44 -7.24 -23.31
C ASP A 75 2.83 -7.33 -22.65
N PRO A 76 3.75 -8.17 -23.18
CA PRO A 76 5.11 -8.29 -22.66
C PRO A 76 6.00 -7.11 -23.09
N THR A 77 5.65 -5.90 -22.64
CA THR A 77 6.35 -4.66 -22.93
C THR A 77 6.95 -4.06 -21.68
N VAL A 78 8.25 -3.73 -21.74
CA VAL A 78 8.91 -2.89 -20.73
C VAL A 78 9.05 -1.45 -21.19
N TYR A 79 8.96 -0.52 -20.26
CA TYR A 79 9.05 0.91 -20.44
C TYR A 79 10.20 1.47 -19.61
N GLN A 80 10.98 2.37 -20.19
CA GLN A 80 12.02 3.07 -19.45
C GLN A 80 11.41 4.22 -18.65
N THR A 81 11.55 4.15 -17.33
CA THR A 81 11.11 5.19 -16.40
C THR A 81 12.33 5.83 -15.70
N PRO A 82 12.17 6.96 -15.00
CA PRO A 82 13.24 7.53 -14.18
C PRO A 82 13.78 6.57 -13.10
N GLU A 83 12.95 5.64 -12.63
CA GLU A 83 13.29 4.67 -11.58
C GLU A 83 13.92 3.38 -12.13
N GLY A 84 13.98 3.24 -13.46
CA GLY A 84 14.47 2.06 -14.16
C GLY A 84 13.49 1.53 -15.19
N TRP A 85 13.79 0.37 -15.75
CA TRP A 85 12.85 -0.36 -16.61
C TRP A 85 11.73 -0.97 -15.78
N SER A 86 10.49 -0.77 -16.20
CA SER A 86 9.29 -1.36 -15.61
C SER A 86 8.39 -1.98 -16.67
N PHE A 87 7.41 -2.78 -16.26
CA PHE A 87 6.30 -3.23 -17.10
C PHE A 87 5.00 -3.05 -16.34
N VAL A 88 3.88 -2.95 -17.05
CA VAL A 88 2.55 -2.95 -16.41
C VAL A 88 2.28 -4.38 -15.94
N GLY A 89 2.38 -4.59 -14.62
CA GLY A 89 2.16 -5.88 -14.00
C GLY A 89 0.73 -6.06 -13.48
N GLY A 90 -0.13 -5.05 -13.58
CA GLY A 90 -1.48 -5.16 -13.06
C GLY A 90 -2.26 -3.86 -13.08
N LEU A 91 -3.45 -3.93 -12.51
CA LEU A 91 -4.36 -2.81 -12.37
C LEU A 91 -4.88 -2.70 -10.94
N ASP A 92 -5.05 -1.46 -10.50
CA ASP A 92 -5.59 -1.07 -9.20
C ASP A 92 -6.77 -0.12 -9.36
N GLY A 93 -7.76 -0.24 -8.47
CA GLY A 93 -8.86 0.72 -8.34
C GLY A 93 -9.85 0.67 -9.50
N ALA A 94 -10.64 -0.41 -9.59
CA ALA A 94 -11.62 -0.60 -10.66
C ALA A 94 -11.00 -0.49 -12.06
N TRP A 95 -9.78 -1.02 -12.19
CA TRP A 95 -9.06 -1.18 -13.46
C TRP A 95 -8.54 0.15 -14.05
N ALA A 96 -8.48 1.21 -13.23
CA ALA A 96 -8.17 2.56 -13.71
C ALA A 96 -6.68 2.93 -13.62
N ASN A 97 -5.91 2.33 -12.71
CA ASN A 97 -4.53 2.72 -12.48
C ASN A 97 -3.57 1.55 -12.72
N SER A 98 -2.51 1.78 -13.49
CA SER A 98 -1.50 0.76 -13.74
C SER A 98 -0.65 0.53 -12.49
N ILE A 99 -0.42 -0.75 -12.19
CA ILE A 99 0.62 -1.18 -11.25
C ILE A 99 1.86 -1.46 -12.08
N ASP A 100 2.83 -0.55 -12.01
CA ASP A 100 4.12 -0.72 -12.67
C ASP A 100 5.04 -1.57 -11.80
N VAL A 101 5.67 -2.58 -12.39
CA VAL A 101 6.61 -3.47 -11.74
C VAL A 101 7.98 -3.28 -12.37
N LEU A 102 8.97 -2.88 -11.56
CA LEU A 102 10.34 -2.72 -11.98
C LEU A 102 11.02 -4.08 -12.15
N LEU A 103 12.09 -4.12 -12.95
CA LEU A 103 12.87 -5.36 -13.14
C LEU A 103 13.49 -5.91 -11.85
N ASP A 104 13.63 -5.09 -10.80
CA ASP A 104 14.09 -5.51 -9.47
C ASP A 104 12.95 -5.96 -8.53
N GLY A 105 11.71 -6.00 -9.01
CA GLY A 105 10.54 -6.46 -8.29
C GLY A 105 9.83 -5.41 -7.46
N ARG A 106 10.37 -4.19 -7.31
CA ARG A 106 9.63 -3.07 -6.71
C ARG A 106 8.40 -2.74 -7.55
N SER A 107 7.34 -2.25 -6.92
CA SER A 107 6.15 -1.81 -7.65
C SER A 107 5.73 -0.40 -7.26
N GLY A 108 5.11 0.26 -8.22
CA GLY A 108 4.66 1.63 -8.08
C GLY A 108 3.42 1.88 -8.89
N LEU A 109 3.02 3.14 -8.93
CA LEU A 109 1.87 3.59 -9.66
C LEU A 109 2.27 4.76 -10.56
N THR A 110 1.89 4.67 -11.82
CA THR A 110 2.00 5.76 -12.79
C THR A 110 0.62 6.40 -12.94
N LEU A 111 0.57 7.73 -12.83
CA LEU A 111 -0.66 8.50 -13.08
C LEU A 111 -0.49 9.32 -14.36
N PRO A 112 -1.60 9.70 -15.01
CA PRO A 112 -1.57 10.73 -16.04
C PRO A 112 -0.87 11.99 -15.49
N ASP A 113 0.14 12.47 -16.21
CA ASP A 113 0.91 13.68 -15.89
C ASP A 113 1.73 13.65 -14.58
N ALA A 114 1.92 12.48 -13.96
CA ALA A 114 2.81 12.33 -12.81
C ALA A 114 3.89 11.27 -13.06
N PRO A 115 5.12 11.48 -12.57
CA PRO A 115 6.15 10.45 -12.66
C PRO A 115 5.74 9.22 -11.83
N LEU A 116 6.22 8.04 -12.26
CA LEU A 116 6.11 6.80 -11.51
C LEU A 116 6.55 7.01 -10.06
N ARG A 117 5.70 6.59 -9.14
CA ARG A 117 6.02 6.57 -7.71
C ARG A 117 6.12 5.15 -7.20
N ILE A 118 7.29 4.80 -6.66
CA ILE A 118 7.48 3.50 -5.98
C ILE A 118 6.70 3.51 -4.66
N LEU A 119 5.75 2.57 -4.53
CA LEU A 119 4.90 2.43 -3.36
C LEU A 119 5.28 1.19 -2.56
N ASN A 120 5.70 0.13 -3.23
CA ASN A 120 5.98 -1.16 -2.63
C ASN A 120 7.40 -1.60 -2.97
N ARG A 121 8.05 -2.25 -1.99
CA ARG A 121 9.36 -2.85 -2.23
C ARG A 121 9.27 -4.18 -2.99
N SER A 122 8.08 -4.79 -3.00
CA SER A 122 7.76 -6.00 -3.76
C SER A 122 6.25 -6.22 -3.82
N ILE A 123 5.79 -7.05 -4.77
CA ILE A 123 4.41 -7.54 -4.81
C ILE A 123 4.07 -8.34 -3.56
N ASP A 124 4.99 -9.21 -3.08
CA ASP A 124 4.84 -9.91 -1.80
C ASP A 124 4.47 -8.95 -0.65
N GLN A 125 5.16 -7.80 -0.53
CA GLN A 125 4.86 -6.81 0.51
C GLN A 125 3.48 -6.15 0.32
N ARG A 126 3.08 -5.90 -0.93
CA ARG A 126 1.74 -5.38 -1.22
C ARG A 126 0.67 -6.38 -0.79
N LEU A 127 0.82 -7.66 -1.10
CA LEU A 127 -0.10 -8.72 -0.70
C LEU A 127 -0.19 -8.86 0.83
N GLU A 128 0.94 -8.68 1.55
CA GLU A 128 0.95 -8.61 3.01
C GLU A 128 0.14 -7.43 3.55
N SER A 129 0.33 -6.25 2.96
CA SER A 129 -0.42 -5.04 3.32
C SER A 129 -1.91 -5.23 3.08
N ASP A 130 -2.31 -5.72 1.91
CA ASP A 130 -3.71 -5.94 1.56
C ASP A 130 -4.37 -6.98 2.47
N ALA A 131 -3.66 -8.04 2.83
CA ALA A 131 -4.15 -9.05 3.77
C ALA A 131 -4.31 -8.51 5.20
N LEU A 132 -3.36 -7.68 5.65
CA LEU A 132 -3.45 -7.01 6.95
C LEU A 132 -4.62 -6.02 6.95
N LEU A 133 -4.75 -5.25 5.87
CA LEU A 133 -5.81 -4.29 5.67
C LEU A 133 -7.20 -4.96 5.65
N ALA A 134 -7.35 -6.10 4.96
CA ALA A 134 -8.57 -6.91 4.98
C ALA A 134 -8.93 -7.42 6.39
N THR A 135 -7.92 -7.65 7.23
CA THR A 135 -8.11 -8.10 8.62
C THR A 135 -8.63 -6.97 9.52
N VAL A 136 -8.13 -5.75 9.32
CA VAL A 136 -8.39 -4.61 10.23
C VAL A 136 -9.47 -3.65 9.74
N SER A 137 -9.90 -3.73 8.47
CA SER A 137 -10.78 -2.72 7.86
C SER A 137 -12.13 -2.57 8.54
N ARG A 138 -12.61 -3.62 9.21
CA ARG A 138 -13.88 -3.62 9.96
C ARG A 138 -13.72 -3.18 11.42
N TRP A 139 -12.52 -2.87 11.88
CA TRP A 139 -12.31 -2.43 13.24
C TRP A 139 -12.71 -0.96 13.38
N PRO A 140 -13.22 -0.54 14.56
CA PRO A 140 -13.36 0.87 14.88
C PRO A 140 -12.08 1.66 14.58
N HIS A 141 -12.20 2.77 13.85
CA HIS A 141 -11.03 3.53 13.42
C HIS A 141 -11.27 5.04 13.32
N ALA A 142 -10.16 5.77 13.19
CA ALA A 142 -10.11 7.19 12.88
C ALA A 142 -9.02 7.44 11.83
N THR A 143 -9.23 8.45 10.99
CA THR A 143 -8.40 8.72 9.81
C THR A 143 -8.05 10.21 9.72
N TRP A 144 -6.81 10.50 9.34
CA TRP A 144 -6.30 11.85 9.13
C TRP A 144 -5.40 11.89 7.91
N HIS A 145 -5.20 13.09 7.37
CA HIS A 145 -4.13 13.40 6.45
C HIS A 145 -3.02 14.17 7.15
N ILE A 146 -1.78 13.82 6.83
CA ILE A 146 -0.59 14.56 7.24
C ILE A 146 0.26 14.90 6.02
N PRO A 147 0.83 16.10 5.94
CA PRO A 147 1.84 16.42 4.94
C PRO A 147 3.21 15.88 5.37
N ALA A 148 4.00 15.43 4.41
CA ALA A 148 5.39 15.05 4.58
C ALA A 148 6.24 15.60 3.42
N PRO A 149 7.55 15.85 3.64
CA PRO A 149 8.45 16.19 2.54
C PRO A 149 8.38 15.13 1.43
N ARG A 150 8.45 15.59 0.18
CA ARG A 150 8.36 14.70 -0.98
C ARG A 150 9.41 13.59 -0.90
N ALA A 151 9.00 12.36 -1.19
CA ALA A 151 9.87 11.18 -1.14
C ALA A 151 10.47 10.86 0.24
N THR A 152 9.91 11.41 1.31
CA THR A 152 10.32 11.14 2.69
C THR A 152 9.14 10.60 3.48
N PRO A 153 9.06 9.27 3.68
CA PRO A 153 7.99 8.68 4.46
C PRO A 153 7.99 9.22 5.91
N PRO A 154 6.81 9.47 6.51
CA PRO A 154 6.72 9.82 7.91
C PRO A 154 7.32 8.71 8.79
N THR A 155 7.94 9.10 9.89
CA THR A 155 8.44 8.17 10.91
C THR A 155 7.55 8.25 12.13
N LEU A 156 7.19 7.08 12.67
CA LEU A 156 6.47 6.97 13.92
C LEU A 156 7.49 6.76 15.04
N ASP A 157 7.56 7.70 15.99
CA ASP A 157 8.38 7.54 17.18
C ASP A 157 7.69 6.59 18.17
N GLU A 158 8.16 5.36 18.22
CA GLU A 158 7.68 4.32 19.15
C GLU A 158 8.11 4.57 20.60
N THR A 159 9.07 5.49 20.82
CA THR A 159 9.70 5.73 22.13
C THR A 159 9.04 6.83 22.94
N VAL A 160 8.07 7.56 22.35
CA VAL A 160 7.37 8.60 23.10
C VAL A 160 6.79 7.96 24.36
N PRO A 161 7.04 8.49 25.58
CA PRO A 161 6.55 7.90 26.84
C PRO A 161 5.06 8.18 27.08
N SER A 162 4.31 7.16 27.49
CA SER A 162 2.86 7.19 27.74
C SER A 162 2.46 8.14 28.89
N ALA A 163 3.45 8.57 29.68
CA ALA A 163 3.32 9.49 30.80
C ALA A 163 2.81 10.90 30.46
N LEU A 164 2.64 11.25 29.17
CA LEU A 164 1.92 12.47 28.76
C LEU A 164 0.39 12.28 28.69
N ILE A 165 -0.11 11.06 28.93
CA ILE A 165 -1.53 10.70 28.96
C ILE A 165 -1.85 10.07 30.33
N VAL A 166 -1.85 10.89 31.39
CA VAL A 166 -2.33 10.54 32.75
C VAL A 166 -3.83 10.94 32.75
N GLU A 167 -4.85 10.17 33.16
CA GLU A 167 -5.05 9.17 34.21
C GLU A 167 -6.12 8.15 33.76
N ARG A 168 -6.04 6.90 34.26
CA ARG A 168 -7.04 5.79 34.17
C ARG A 168 -7.01 4.89 32.92
N ALA A 169 -6.01 4.00 32.80
CA ALA A 169 -6.11 2.82 31.94
C ALA A 169 -5.17 1.68 32.38
N SER A 170 -5.40 1.07 33.54
CA SER A 170 -4.54 0.00 34.08
C SER A 170 -4.62 -1.37 33.36
N SER A 171 -4.88 -1.43 32.06
CA SER A 171 -4.89 -2.71 31.32
C SER A 171 -4.62 -2.65 29.82
N VAL A 172 -4.32 -1.47 29.26
CA VAL A 172 -3.89 -1.37 27.85
C VAL A 172 -2.37 -1.44 27.83
N SER A 173 -1.79 -2.19 26.88
CA SER A 173 -0.37 -2.06 26.59
C SER A 173 -0.12 -0.59 26.29
N ASP A 174 0.59 0.12 27.16
CA ASP A 174 0.87 1.55 27.06
C ASP A 174 1.77 1.91 25.85
N THR A 175 1.99 0.99 24.93
CA THR A 175 2.88 1.13 23.78
C THR A 175 2.05 1.21 22.50
N LEU A 176 2.59 1.92 21.50
CA LEU A 176 2.09 1.76 20.13
C LEU A 176 2.27 0.29 19.70
N PRO A 177 1.44 -0.21 18.76
CA PRO A 177 1.68 -1.54 18.19
C PRO A 177 3.08 -1.58 17.54
N PRO A 178 3.74 -2.75 17.48
CA PRO A 178 5.07 -2.88 16.91
C PRO A 178 5.03 -2.75 15.38
N PHE A 179 6.14 -2.30 14.79
CA PHE A 179 6.28 -2.21 13.33
C PHE A 179 6.11 -3.59 12.66
N ALA A 180 5.32 -3.64 11.58
CA ALA A 180 5.09 -4.83 10.76
C ALA A 180 5.91 -4.74 9.47
N PRO A 181 7.19 -5.17 9.48
CA PRO A 181 8.10 -4.93 8.38
C PRO A 181 7.65 -5.65 7.11
N GLU A 182 7.02 -6.83 7.20
CA GLU A 182 6.59 -7.64 6.06
C GLU A 182 5.54 -6.93 5.20
N ALA A 183 4.63 -6.19 5.83
CA ALA A 183 3.56 -5.42 5.20
C ALA A 183 3.98 -3.98 4.86
N SER A 184 5.20 -3.55 5.23
CA SER A 184 5.64 -2.17 5.09
C SER A 184 6.62 -1.95 3.93
N GLY A 185 6.42 -0.86 3.17
CA GLY A 185 7.20 -0.41 2.02
C GLY A 185 7.18 1.13 1.85
N PRO A 186 7.77 1.67 0.77
CA PRO A 186 8.00 3.10 0.61
C PRO A 186 6.76 4.01 0.63
N GLY A 187 5.59 3.51 0.24
CA GLY A 187 4.31 4.24 0.22
C GLY A 187 3.26 3.66 1.16
N ASP A 188 3.63 2.71 2.03
CA ASP A 188 2.67 1.93 2.81
C ASP A 188 3.35 1.37 4.07
N LEU A 189 3.01 1.88 5.25
CA LEU A 189 3.70 1.57 6.51
C LEU A 189 2.70 1.09 7.56
N TRP A 190 3.09 0.04 8.28
CA TRP A 190 2.22 -0.66 9.22
C TRP A 190 2.86 -0.88 10.58
N TRP A 191 2.04 -0.72 11.61
CA TRP A 191 2.27 -1.20 12.97
C TRP A 191 1.06 -2.02 13.40
N TYR A 192 1.27 -3.21 13.99
CA TYR A 192 0.19 -4.17 14.27
C TYR A 192 0.48 -5.14 15.42
N ASP A 193 -0.48 -5.37 16.32
CA ASP A 193 -0.39 -6.33 17.43
C ASP A 193 -1.61 -7.27 17.58
N GLU A 194 -2.33 -7.55 16.49
CA GLU A 194 -3.59 -8.33 16.47
C GLU A 194 -4.81 -7.70 17.17
N THR A 195 -4.61 -6.67 17.99
CA THR A 195 -5.69 -5.96 18.69
C THR A 195 -5.85 -4.53 18.22
N SER A 196 -4.75 -3.94 17.74
CA SER A 196 -4.63 -2.58 17.31
C SER A 196 -3.70 -2.49 16.08
N ALA A 197 -3.88 -1.43 15.30
CA ALA A 197 -3.06 -1.16 14.14
C ALA A 197 -2.92 0.35 13.91
N VAL A 198 -1.75 0.74 13.40
CA VAL A 198 -1.52 2.06 12.82
C VAL A 198 -1.10 1.86 11.37
N HIS A 199 -1.77 2.54 10.46
CA HIS A 199 -1.54 2.45 9.02
C HIS A 199 -1.24 3.82 8.45
N LEU A 200 -0.10 3.96 7.79
CA LEU A 200 0.28 5.17 7.05
C LEU A 200 0.41 4.81 5.58
N THR A 201 -0.43 5.37 4.71
CA THR A 201 -0.36 5.13 3.27
C THR A 201 -0.21 6.43 2.51
N LEU A 202 0.62 6.44 1.48
CA LEU A 202 0.78 7.58 0.59
C LEU A 202 -0.51 7.74 -0.22
N HIS A 203 -1.17 8.88 -0.02
CA HIS A 203 -2.45 9.19 -0.65
C HIS A 203 -2.29 10.05 -1.90
N ASP A 204 -1.42 11.07 -1.83
CA ASP A 204 -1.22 12.04 -2.91
C ASP A 204 0.25 12.47 -2.97
N TRP A 205 0.83 12.44 -4.17
CA TRP A 205 2.17 12.99 -4.45
C TRP A 205 2.19 13.86 -5.72
N TRP A 206 1.05 14.01 -6.40
CA TRP A 206 0.96 14.60 -7.73
C TRP A 206 0.22 15.93 -7.76
N THR A 207 -0.70 16.20 -6.83
CA THR A 207 -1.44 17.48 -6.80
C THR A 207 -0.76 18.56 -5.94
N HIS A 208 0.22 18.18 -5.12
CA HIS A 208 0.86 19.04 -4.13
C HIS A 208 2.39 19.01 -4.24
N PRO A 209 3.09 20.09 -3.84
CA PRO A 209 4.56 20.12 -3.81
C PRO A 209 5.18 19.21 -2.74
N HIS A 210 4.35 18.61 -1.88
CA HIS A 210 4.71 17.70 -0.79
C HIS A 210 3.82 16.45 -0.87
N ASP A 211 4.21 15.39 -0.16
CA ASP A 211 3.43 14.15 -0.11
C ASP A 211 2.32 14.30 0.94
N ILE A 212 1.12 13.81 0.63
CA ILE A 212 0.02 13.66 1.59
C ILE A 212 -0.10 12.19 1.95
N TRP A 213 -0.05 11.91 3.24
CA TRP A 213 -0.20 10.57 3.79
C TRP A 213 -1.51 10.45 4.54
N THR A 214 -2.24 9.37 4.32
CA THR A 214 -3.36 8.96 5.16
C THR A 214 -2.84 8.18 6.36
N VAL A 215 -3.16 8.67 7.57
CA VAL A 215 -2.90 8.01 8.85
C VAL A 215 -4.20 7.39 9.32
N ARG A 216 -4.19 6.12 9.71
CA ARG A 216 -5.33 5.43 10.32
C ARG A 216 -4.93 4.83 11.66
N ALA A 217 -5.76 5.06 12.67
CA ALA A 217 -5.72 4.36 13.95
C ALA A 217 -6.86 3.36 13.99
N LEU A 218 -6.57 2.06 14.07
CA LEU A 218 -7.56 0.98 14.07
C LEU A 218 -7.43 0.15 15.34
N SER A 219 -8.55 -0.28 15.91
CA SER A 219 -8.53 -1.18 17.07
C SER A 219 -9.85 -1.92 17.23
N LYS A 220 -9.77 -3.19 17.67
CA LYS A 220 -10.95 -4.02 17.99
C LYS A 220 -11.85 -3.41 19.06
N ASN A 221 -11.30 -2.56 19.94
CA ASN A 221 -12.05 -1.90 21.01
C ASN A 221 -11.87 -0.37 21.01
N LEU A 222 -12.89 0.35 21.49
CA LEU A 222 -12.94 1.82 21.47
C LEU A 222 -11.91 2.47 22.40
N HIS A 223 -11.53 1.81 23.49
CA HIS A 223 -10.62 2.38 24.48
C HIS A 223 -9.20 2.47 23.92
N THR A 224 -8.67 1.36 23.38
CA THR A 224 -7.38 1.33 22.69
C THR A 224 -7.37 2.25 21.46
N ARG A 225 -8.48 2.35 20.72
CA ARG A 225 -8.59 3.31 19.61
C ARG A 225 -8.42 4.75 20.09
N ASN A 226 -9.11 5.14 21.16
CA ASN A 226 -9.01 6.50 21.72
C ASN A 226 -7.62 6.79 22.26
N TYR A 227 -6.95 5.77 22.83
CA TYR A 227 -5.54 5.87 23.19
C TYR A 227 -4.66 6.19 21.96
N LEU A 228 -4.79 5.42 20.87
CA LEU A 228 -4.04 5.68 19.63
C LEU A 228 -4.30 7.08 19.07
N ILE A 229 -5.58 7.51 19.04
CA ILE A 229 -5.97 8.86 18.59
C ILE A 229 -5.25 9.94 19.39
N ALA A 230 -5.22 9.81 20.73
CA ALA A 230 -4.53 10.77 21.59
C ALA A 230 -3.00 10.70 21.44
N ARG A 231 -2.47 9.53 21.06
CA ARG A 231 -1.03 9.27 20.99
C ARG A 231 -0.37 9.76 19.71
N LEU A 232 -1.01 9.50 18.57
CA LEU A 232 -0.43 9.72 17.24
C LEU A 232 0.08 11.15 16.99
N PRO A 233 -0.57 12.23 17.46
CA PRO A 233 -0.05 13.58 17.29
C PRO A 233 1.31 13.84 17.97
N TYR A 234 1.66 13.05 18.98
CA TYR A 234 2.95 13.14 19.66
C TYR A 234 4.00 12.21 19.04
N ALA A 235 3.56 11.07 18.49
CA ALA A 235 4.43 10.07 17.88
C ALA A 235 4.79 10.41 16.43
N LEU A 236 4.01 11.24 15.75
CA LEU A 236 4.31 11.76 14.42
C LEU A 236 4.70 13.23 14.55
N PRO A 237 5.96 13.61 14.28
CA PRO A 237 6.47 14.97 14.49
C PRO A 237 5.98 15.98 13.43
N THR A 238 4.69 15.92 13.07
CA THR A 238 4.02 16.82 12.15
C THR A 238 2.95 17.61 12.88
N HIS A 239 2.98 18.93 12.73
CA HIS A 239 2.02 19.82 13.38
C HIS A 239 0.69 19.96 12.62
N ALA A 240 0.51 19.24 11.50
CA ALA A 240 -0.60 19.44 10.57
C ALA A 240 -1.42 18.16 10.35
N PHE A 241 -2.12 17.69 11.39
CA PHE A 241 -3.15 16.67 11.24
C PHE A 241 -4.45 17.29 10.74
N THR A 242 -4.82 16.98 9.51
CA THR A 242 -6.13 17.36 8.96
C THR A 242 -7.04 16.16 9.03
N ALA A 243 -8.13 16.25 9.80
CA ALA A 243 -9.10 15.15 9.84
C ALA A 243 -9.74 14.95 8.46
N THR A 244 -9.87 13.69 8.04
CA THR A 244 -10.55 13.38 6.78
C THR A 244 -12.05 13.47 6.97
N ILE A 245 -12.72 14.19 6.07
CA ILE A 245 -14.19 14.26 6.04
C ILE A 245 -14.83 13.04 5.37
N TRP A 246 -14.03 12.21 4.71
CA TRP A 246 -14.45 11.01 4.01
C TRP A 246 -13.56 9.85 4.43
N CYS A 247 -14.16 8.74 4.85
CA CYS A 247 -13.43 7.52 5.15
C CYS A 247 -13.59 6.51 4.01
N LEU A 248 -12.49 6.23 3.30
CA LEU A 248 -12.46 5.20 2.25
C LEU A 248 -12.76 3.79 2.77
N LEU A 249 -12.50 3.50 4.05
CA LEU A 249 -12.79 2.18 4.63
C LEU A 249 -14.29 1.96 4.82
N CYS A 250 -14.99 3.01 5.26
CA CYS A 250 -16.42 2.96 5.54
C CYS A 250 -17.28 3.38 4.35
N ASP A 251 -16.69 3.99 3.33
CA ASP A 251 -17.41 4.61 2.20
C ASP A 251 -18.44 5.65 2.67
N HIS A 252 -18.09 6.42 3.71
CA HIS A 252 -19.00 7.36 4.38
C HIS A 252 -18.30 8.67 4.76
N HIS A 253 -19.11 9.73 4.81
CA HIS A 253 -18.69 11.02 5.35
C HIS A 253 -18.60 10.97 6.88
N THR A 254 -17.47 11.39 7.43
CA THR A 254 -17.23 11.50 8.87
C THR A 254 -16.95 12.95 9.23
N PRO A 255 -17.67 13.56 10.19
CA PRO A 255 -17.31 14.90 10.67
C PRO A 255 -15.84 14.98 11.09
N PRO A 256 -15.15 16.10 10.84
CA PRO A 256 -13.75 16.27 11.23
C PRO A 256 -13.52 15.91 12.71
N GLY A 257 -12.54 15.05 12.97
CA GLY A 257 -12.15 14.65 14.32
C GLY A 257 -13.08 13.64 14.99
N THR A 258 -14.13 13.17 14.30
CA THR A 258 -15.00 12.10 14.79
C THR A 258 -14.53 10.73 14.28
N PRO A 259 -14.68 9.67 15.09
CA PRO A 259 -14.39 8.32 14.63
C PRO A 259 -15.41 7.87 13.59
N CYS A 260 -15.02 6.91 12.76
CA CYS A 260 -15.93 6.31 11.80
C CYS A 260 -17.04 5.52 12.51
N PRO A 261 -18.28 5.50 11.98
CA PRO A 261 -19.33 4.63 12.48
C PRO A 261 -18.88 3.17 12.37
N ALA A 262 -19.16 2.39 13.41
CA ALA A 262 -18.82 0.96 13.46
C ALA A 262 -19.78 0.12 12.61
#